data_AF-C1DH08-F1
#
_entry.id   AF-C1DH08-F1
#
_cell.length_a   1.000
_cell.length_b   1.000
_cell.length_c   1.000
_cell.angle_alpha   90.00
_cell.angle_beta   90.00
_cell.angle_gamma   90.00
#
_symmetry.space_group_name_H-M   'P 1'
#
loop_
_entity.id
_entity.type
_entity.pdbx_description
1 polymer ?
#
loop_
_entity_poly.entity_id
_entity_poly.type
_entity_poly.pdbx_seq_one_letter_code
_entity_poly.pdbx_strand_id
1 'polypeptide(L)' 'MAMIVGRTRGGSEWIPQFITALSPQARVGCGRCYKVCPKQCHSHEAAAAAA' A
#
# COMPACT_ATOMS: atom_id res chain seq x y z
N MET A 1 -3.74 -19.46 -4.40
CA MET A 1 -3.19 -18.10 -4.57
C MET A 1 -2.50 -18.05 -5.92
N ALA A 2 -3.01 -17.30 -6.90
CA ALA A 2 -2.37 -17.22 -8.21
C ALA A 2 -1.15 -16.29 -8.14
N MET A 3 -0.01 -16.73 -8.67
CA MET A 3 1.17 -15.87 -8.84
C MET A 3 0.88 -14.88 -9.97
N ILE A 4 0.54 -13.65 -9.60
CA ILE A 4 0.37 -12.56 -10.55
C ILE A 4 1.74 -12.03 -10.97
N VAL A 5 2.02 -12.10 -12.26
CA VAL A 5 3.25 -11.59 -12.87
C VAL A 5 2.91 -10.33 -13.66
N GLY A 6 3.53 -9.21 -13.30
CA GLY A 6 3.43 -7.94 -14.01
C GLY A 6 4.68 -7.63 -14.83
N ARG A 7 4.61 -6.57 -15.65
CA ARG A 7 5.78 -6.00 -16.32
C ARG A 7 6.01 -4.59 -15.82
N THR A 8 7.25 -4.26 -15.49
CA THR A 8 7.67 -2.89 -15.15
C THR A 8 7.59 -1.99 -16.38
N ARG A 9 7.71 -0.67 -16.18
CA ARG A 9 7.80 0.30 -17.29
C ARG A 9 8.94 -0.01 -18.27
N GLY A 10 10.04 -0.58 -17.78
CA GLY A 10 11.20 -1.00 -18.59
C GLY A 10 11.03 -2.36 -19.28
N GLY A 11 9.86 -3.00 -19.14
CA GLY A 11 9.54 -4.26 -19.79
C GLY A 11 9.98 -5.52 -19.03
N SER A 12 10.80 -5.39 -17.98
CA SER A 12 11.23 -6.50 -17.12
C SER A 12 10.08 -7.09 -16.31
N GLU A 13 10.14 -8.39 -16.05
CA GLU A 13 9.19 -9.10 -15.20
C GLU A 13 9.24 -8.62 -13.75
N TRP A 14 8.08 -8.48 -13.12
CA TRP A 14 7.95 -8.04 -11.73
C TRP A 14 6.82 -8.77 -11.03
N ILE A 15 7.15 -9.38 -9.89
CA ILE A 15 6.17 -9.99 -8.99
C ILE A 15 5.81 -8.94 -7.92
N PRO A 16 4.58 -8.41 -7.92
CA PRO A 16 4.15 -7.41 -6.97
C PRO A 16 4.09 -7.97 -5.54
N GLN A 17 4.66 -7.23 -4.60
CA GLN A 17 4.46 -7.44 -3.17
C GLN A 17 3.39 -6.45 -2.68
N PHE A 18 2.27 -6.96 -2.17
CA PHE A 18 1.20 -6.14 -1.62
C PHE A 18 1.32 -6.11 -0.11
N ILE A 19 1.25 -4.90 0.45
CA ILE A 19 1.17 -4.74 1.90
C ILE A 19 -0.25 -5.11 2.36
N THR A 20 -0.35 -6.05 3.30
CA THR A 20 -1.62 -6.53 3.86
C THR A 20 -1.99 -5.82 5.15
N ALA A 21 -0.99 -5.30 5.87
CA ALA A 21 -1.17 -4.54 7.11
C ALA A 21 -0.06 -3.49 7.26
N LEU A 22 -0.39 -2.36 7.87
CA LEU A 22 0.54 -1.29 8.21
C LEU A 22 0.51 -1.05 9.72
N SER A 23 1.66 -0.95 10.37
CA SER A 23 1.71 -0.72 11.82
C SER A 23 1.22 0.69 12.18
N PRO A 24 0.44 0.85 13.26
CA PRO A 24 -0.05 2.14 13.69
C PRO A 24 1.02 3.22 13.88
N GLN A 25 2.19 2.82 14.38
CA GLN A 25 3.32 3.70 14.72
C GLN A 25 4.05 4.22 13.47
N ALA A 26 3.98 3.49 12.34
CA ALA A 26 4.56 3.92 11.08
C ALA A 26 3.62 4.83 10.26
N ARG A 27 2.38 5.07 10.75
CA ARG A 27 1.43 5.95 10.09
C ARG A 27 1.78 7.42 10.34
N VAL A 28 2.58 7.98 9.44
CA VAL A 28 2.93 9.42 9.42
C VAL A 28 1.81 10.30 8.85
N GLY A 29 0.65 9.74 8.46
CA GLY A 29 -0.49 10.49 7.92
C GLY A 29 -0.29 11.10 6.53
N CYS A 30 0.77 10.75 5.80
CA CYS A 30 1.15 11.41 4.53
C CYS A 30 0.26 11.06 3.30
N GLY A 31 -0.68 10.13 3.43
CA GLY A 31 -1.58 9.74 2.33
C GLY A 31 -0.93 9.02 1.13
N ARG A 32 0.37 8.67 1.18
CA ARG A 32 1.08 8.01 0.07
C ARG A 32 0.44 6.67 -0.32
N CYS A 33 -0.01 5.91 0.69
CA CYS A 33 -0.70 4.63 0.51
C CYS A 33 -2.04 4.77 -0.23
N TYR A 34 -2.80 5.85 0.00
CA TYR A 34 -4.04 6.14 -0.73
C TYR A 34 -3.77 6.34 -2.23
N LYS A 35 -2.75 7.13 -2.57
CA LYS A 35 -2.43 7.47 -3.97
C LYS A 35 -1.79 6.31 -4.74
N VAL A 36 -0.98 5.48 -4.08
CA VAL A 36 -0.19 4.44 -4.76
C VAL A 36 -0.98 3.15 -5.00
N CYS A 37 -2.01 2.86 -4.19
CA CYS A 37 -2.76 1.62 -4.30
C CYS A 37 -3.80 1.71 -5.43
N PRO A 38 -3.61 1.00 -6.56
CA PRO A 38 -4.54 1.06 -7.70
C PRO A 38 -5.89 0.41 -7.39
N LYS A 39 -5.96 -0.41 -6.32
CA LYS A 39 -7.16 -1.13 -5.91
C LYS A 39 -8.05 -0.33 -4.96
N GLN A 40 -7.57 0.82 -4.45
CA GLN A 40 -8.29 1.69 -3.52
C GLN A 40 -8.93 0.92 -2.33
N CYS A 41 -8.23 -0.09 -1.81
CA CYS A 41 -8.78 -1.04 -0.83
C CYS A 41 -8.42 -0.74 0.63
N HIS A 42 -7.72 0.37 0.89
CA HIS A 42 -7.29 0.72 2.24
C HIS A 42 -8.31 1.63 2.93
N SER A 43 -8.59 1.34 4.19
CA SER A 43 -9.33 2.23 5.08
C SER A 43 -8.35 3.12 5.83
N HIS A 44 -8.61 4.43 5.84
CA HIS A 44 -7.80 5.39 6.59
C HIS A 44 -8.62 5.87 7.78
N GLU A 45 -8.03 5.77 8.97
CA GLU A 45 -8.60 6.26 10.21
C GLU A 45 -7.71 7.36 10.78
N ALA A 46 -8.33 8.36 11.42
CA ALA A 46 -7.59 9.39 12.12
C ALA A 46 -6.92 8.77 13.35
N ALA A 47 -5.61 8.98 13.50
CA ALA A 47 -4.97 8.67 14.77
C ALA A 47 -5.59 9.57 15.84
N ALA A 48 -6.24 8.97 16.85
CA ALA A 48 -6.67 9.71 18.03
C ALA A 48 -5.43 10.42 18.59
N ALA A 49 -5.44 11.76 18.54
CA ALA A 49 -4.37 12.56 19.09
C ALA A 49 -4.18 12.14 20.55
N ALA A 50 -2.98 11.65 20.89
CA ALA A 50 -2.63 11.35 22.26
C ALA A 50 -2.75 12.65 23.06
N ALA A 51 -3.66 12.63 24.04
CA ALA A 51 -3.82 13.65 25.06
C ALA A 51 -2.60 13.70 25.98
#